data_AF-A0A8T7GID8-F1
#
_entry.id   AF-A0A8T7GID8-F1
#
_cell.length_a   1.000
_cell.length_b   1.000
_cell.length_c   1.000
_cell.angle_alpha   90.00
_cell.angle_beta   90.00
_cell.angle_gamma   90.00
#
_symmetry.space_group_name_H-M   'P 1'
#
loop_
_entity.id
_entity.type
_entity.pdbx_description
1 polymer ?
#
loop_
_entity_poly.entity_id
_entity_poly.type
_entity_poly.pdbx_seq_one_letter_code
_entity_poly.pdbx_strand_id
1 'polypeptide(L)'
;MFPIHDDNQRLHGRPFVNYILILINVVVFIWELSVTNFLSNESRVEDLFMNYGAVPDSVLKGDYITLFTSMFMHGGIAHLIGNMVFLYIFGDNIEDRFGHIKYLLLYLLWGVLAGVAHIFYAVETGSSFVPAVGASGAISGVLGAYLVLFPKAKIVTVITTFFLTTVRIPALAYLPFWFILQVIFSFLSPQGGVAYLAHIGGFVAGLGIAYLYKTLGFFDLSTPQKPVYYPPKKQRPAIDDFKLLHPEIIESENYYEILIEIYGISDPNNISISFESDKILLIKTTENVILKKVDLPQPIRNHIIDSAEYRNGILKIKIPKS
;
A
#
# COMPACT_ATOMS: atom_id res chain seq x y z
N MET A 1 -11.78 -5.55 -0.56
CA MET A 1 -10.51 -5.14 0.10
C MET A 1 -9.39 -5.76 -0.69
N PHE A 2 -8.52 -4.95 -1.29
CA PHE A 2 -7.48 -5.44 -2.19
C PHE A 2 -6.09 -5.11 -1.64
N PRO A 3 -5.24 -6.10 -1.32
CA PRO A 3 -3.92 -5.84 -0.76
C PRO A 3 -2.97 -5.36 -1.86
N ILE A 4 -2.10 -4.41 -1.54
CA ILE A 4 -1.09 -3.89 -2.50
C ILE A 4 0.34 -4.17 -2.06
N HIS A 5 0.60 -4.20 -0.75
CA HIS A 5 1.89 -4.51 -0.14
C HIS A 5 1.70 -4.70 1.37
N ASP A 6 2.64 -5.33 2.05
CA ASP A 6 2.76 -5.35 3.51
C ASP A 6 3.93 -4.48 3.99
N ASP A 7 3.97 -4.14 5.28
CA ASP A 7 5.08 -3.35 5.85
C ASP A 7 6.26 -4.19 6.35
N ASN A 8 6.25 -5.50 6.11
CA ASN A 8 7.31 -6.38 6.59
C ASN A 8 8.52 -6.30 5.65
N GLN A 9 9.69 -6.13 6.25
CA GLN A 9 10.94 -6.09 5.50
C GLN A 9 11.53 -7.48 5.41
N ARG A 10 11.94 -7.88 4.20
CA ARG A 10 12.69 -9.11 3.96
C ARG A 10 14.03 -9.05 4.68
N LEU A 11 14.36 -10.11 5.40
CA LEU A 11 15.58 -10.24 6.19
C LEU A 11 16.74 -10.81 5.36
N HIS A 12 16.44 -11.68 4.40
CA HIS A 12 17.40 -12.46 3.61
C HIS A 12 17.03 -12.49 2.11
N GLY A 13 18.06 -12.36 1.26
CA GLY A 13 18.01 -12.75 -0.15
C GLY A 13 16.93 -12.10 -1.02
N ARG A 14 16.82 -12.59 -2.25
CA ARG A 14 15.70 -12.29 -3.16
C ARG A 14 14.79 -13.53 -3.20
N PRO A 15 13.45 -13.37 -3.23
CA PRO A 15 12.50 -14.48 -3.21
C PRO A 15 12.39 -15.15 -4.59
N PHE A 16 13.46 -15.81 -5.02
CA PHE A 16 13.57 -16.40 -6.35
C PHE A 16 12.51 -17.46 -6.61
N VAL A 17 12.20 -18.31 -5.62
CA VAL A 17 11.21 -19.37 -5.78
C VAL A 17 9.83 -18.76 -5.95
N ASN A 18 9.46 -17.74 -5.17
CA ASN A 18 8.19 -17.04 -5.32
C ASN A 18 8.05 -16.44 -6.73
N TYR A 19 9.11 -15.79 -7.23
CA TYR A 19 9.11 -15.24 -8.59
C TYR A 19 9.04 -16.32 -9.67
N ILE A 20 9.72 -17.46 -9.48
CA ILE A 20 9.65 -18.59 -10.41
C ILE A 20 8.24 -19.20 -10.40
N LEU A 21 7.61 -19.37 -9.23
CA LEU A 21 6.23 -19.85 -9.15
C LEU A 21 5.28 -18.90 -9.88
N ILE A 22 5.40 -17.58 -9.68
CA ILE A 22 4.62 -16.59 -10.42
C ILE A 22 4.84 -16.73 -11.93
N LEU A 23 6.10 -16.83 -12.37
CA LEU A 23 6.45 -16.99 -13.77
C LEU A 23 5.84 -18.26 -14.37
N ILE A 24 5.92 -19.40 -13.67
CA ILE A 24 5.33 -20.66 -14.12
C ILE A 24 3.81 -20.52 -14.30
N ASN A 25 3.11 -19.93 -13.32
CA ASN A 25 1.67 -19.71 -13.42
C ASN A 25 1.30 -18.83 -14.63
N VAL A 26 2.07 -17.77 -14.89
CA VAL A 26 1.87 -16.90 -16.07
C VAL A 26 2.12 -17.66 -17.36
N VAL A 27 3.18 -18.46 -17.45
CA VAL A 27 3.50 -19.26 -18.64
C VAL A 27 2.43 -20.31 -18.91
N VAL A 28 1.99 -21.03 -17.88
CA VAL A 28 0.89 -22.01 -18.00
C VAL A 28 -0.38 -21.30 -18.47
N PHE A 29 -0.75 -20.16 -17.89
CA PHE A 29 -1.93 -19.40 -18.32
C PHE A 29 -1.84 -18.93 -19.79
N ILE A 30 -0.67 -18.50 -20.26
CA ILE A 30 -0.47 -18.15 -21.68
C ILE A 30 -0.71 -19.38 -22.57
N TRP A 31 -0.23 -20.55 -22.15
CA TRP A 31 -0.52 -21.80 -22.84
C TRP A 31 -2.01 -22.14 -22.83
N GLU A 32 -2.72 -21.97 -21.71
CA GLU A 32 -4.18 -22.14 -21.62
C GLU A 32 -4.90 -21.24 -22.62
N LEU A 33 -4.55 -19.94 -22.69
CA LEU A 33 -5.12 -18.99 -23.66
C LEU A 33 -4.88 -19.46 -25.10
N SER A 34 -3.68 -19.97 -25.41
CA SER A 34 -3.35 -20.44 -26.74
C SER A 34 -4.19 -21.64 -27.16
N VAL A 35 -4.38 -22.64 -26.28
CA VAL A 35 -5.10 -23.87 -26.63
C VAL A 35 -6.62 -23.69 -26.64
N THR A 36 -7.15 -22.82 -25.78
CA THR A 36 -8.60 -22.57 -25.60
C THR A 36 -9.16 -21.46 -26.50
N ASN A 37 -8.35 -20.87 -27.37
CA ASN A 37 -8.71 -19.67 -28.14
C ASN A 37 -9.13 -18.51 -27.22
N PHE A 38 -8.24 -18.10 -26.32
CA PHE A 38 -8.48 -17.06 -25.31
C PHE A 38 -9.70 -17.34 -24.42
N LEU A 39 -9.86 -18.59 -23.97
CA LEU A 39 -10.99 -19.07 -23.15
C LEU A 39 -12.37 -18.96 -23.82
N SER A 40 -12.43 -18.72 -25.14
CA SER A 40 -13.70 -18.60 -25.87
C SER A 40 -14.27 -19.96 -26.31
N ASN A 41 -13.45 -21.00 -26.39
CA ASN A 41 -13.89 -22.35 -26.74
C ASN A 41 -14.18 -23.18 -25.48
N GLU A 42 -15.45 -23.22 -25.08
CA GLU A 42 -15.91 -23.88 -23.83
C GLU A 42 -15.51 -25.36 -23.78
N SER A 43 -15.67 -26.11 -24.88
CA SER A 43 -15.27 -27.53 -24.94
C SER A 43 -13.79 -27.73 -24.67
N ARG A 44 -12.91 -26.87 -25.22
CA ARG A 44 -11.48 -26.96 -24.94
C ARG A 44 -11.11 -26.53 -23.52
N VAL A 45 -11.86 -25.59 -22.95
CA VAL A 45 -11.67 -25.18 -21.54
C VAL A 45 -12.05 -26.33 -20.61
N GLU A 46 -13.20 -26.97 -20.87
CA GLU A 46 -13.66 -28.13 -20.13
C GLU A 46 -12.67 -29.28 -20.24
N ASP A 47 -12.25 -29.67 -21.45
CA ASP A 47 -11.24 -30.71 -21.67
C ASP A 47 -9.95 -30.42 -20.89
N LEU A 48 -9.47 -29.18 -20.93
CA LEU A 48 -8.25 -28.76 -20.25
C LEU A 48 -8.39 -28.87 -18.72
N PHE A 49 -9.51 -28.42 -18.13
CA PHE A 49 -9.72 -28.52 -16.68
C PHE A 49 -10.05 -29.94 -16.21
N MET A 50 -10.67 -30.76 -17.04
CA MET A 50 -10.90 -32.17 -16.71
C MET A 50 -9.61 -33.01 -16.77
N ASN A 51 -8.65 -32.64 -17.62
CA ASN A 51 -7.38 -33.35 -17.76
C ASN A 51 -6.29 -32.88 -16.79
N TYR A 52 -6.27 -31.58 -16.43
CA TYR A 52 -5.19 -31.00 -15.62
C TYR A 52 -5.67 -30.41 -14.28
N GLY A 53 -6.98 -30.23 -14.09
CA GLY A 53 -7.56 -29.83 -12.82
C GLY A 53 -7.69 -31.03 -11.87
N ALA A 54 -7.77 -30.75 -10.57
CA ALA A 54 -7.94 -31.79 -9.56
C ALA A 54 -9.41 -32.20 -9.53
N VAL A 55 -9.77 -33.15 -10.41
CA VAL A 55 -11.08 -33.78 -10.46
C VAL A 55 -11.16 -34.84 -9.36
N PRO A 56 -12.08 -34.74 -8.39
CA PRO A 56 -12.14 -35.68 -7.27
C PRO A 56 -12.25 -37.16 -7.70
N ASP A 57 -13.11 -37.47 -8.67
CA ASP A 57 -13.25 -38.83 -9.20
C ASP A 57 -11.95 -39.37 -9.82
N SER A 58 -11.25 -38.58 -10.63
CA SER A 58 -9.96 -38.96 -11.23
C SER A 58 -8.88 -39.18 -10.19
N VAL A 59 -8.76 -38.27 -9.21
CA VAL A 59 -7.76 -38.39 -8.14
C VAL A 59 -8.02 -39.63 -7.28
N LEU A 60 -9.27 -39.92 -6.95
CA LEU A 60 -9.65 -41.14 -6.20
C LEU A 60 -9.35 -42.43 -6.97
N LYS A 61 -9.33 -42.37 -8.31
CA LYS A 61 -8.94 -43.49 -9.19
C LYS A 61 -7.44 -43.59 -9.45
N GLY A 62 -6.62 -42.72 -8.84
CA GLY A 62 -5.16 -42.79 -8.88
C GLY A 62 -4.47 -41.70 -9.67
N ASP A 63 -5.21 -40.73 -10.23
CA ASP A 63 -4.64 -39.61 -10.98
C ASP A 63 -4.09 -38.50 -10.07
N TYR A 64 -3.16 -38.85 -9.18
CA TYR A 64 -2.64 -37.95 -8.15
C TYR A 64 -1.82 -36.78 -8.73
N ILE A 65 -1.34 -36.89 -9.97
CA ILE A 65 -0.55 -35.81 -10.59
C ILE A 65 -1.40 -34.55 -10.79
N THR A 66 -2.72 -34.70 -10.95
CA THR A 66 -3.64 -33.57 -11.09
C THR A 66 -3.73 -32.68 -9.84
N LEU A 67 -3.38 -33.21 -8.66
CA LEU A 67 -3.23 -32.39 -7.44
C LEU A 67 -2.12 -31.34 -7.60
N PHE A 68 -1.10 -31.63 -8.41
CA PHE A 68 0.01 -30.71 -8.68
C PHE A 68 -0.26 -29.82 -9.89
N THR A 69 -0.73 -30.38 -11.01
CA THR A 69 -0.98 -29.58 -12.21
C THR A 69 -2.07 -28.55 -11.98
N SER A 70 -3.12 -28.89 -11.22
CA SER A 70 -4.20 -27.97 -10.89
C SER A 70 -3.75 -26.69 -10.19
N MET A 71 -2.65 -26.73 -9.44
CA MET A 71 -2.07 -25.56 -8.76
C MET A 71 -1.60 -24.48 -9.71
N PHE A 72 -1.45 -24.77 -11.01
CA PHE A 72 -0.96 -23.84 -12.01
C PHE A 72 -2.02 -23.43 -13.04
N MET A 73 -3.19 -24.08 -13.00
CA MET A 73 -4.29 -23.82 -13.93
C MET A 73 -5.15 -22.63 -13.48
N HIS A 74 -5.70 -21.82 -14.39
CA HIS A 74 -6.57 -20.70 -14.00
C HIS A 74 -7.81 -20.52 -14.89
N GLY A 75 -8.97 -20.43 -14.24
CA GLY A 75 -10.26 -20.15 -14.88
C GLY A 75 -10.42 -18.77 -15.56
N GLY A 76 -9.40 -17.91 -15.56
CA GLY A 76 -9.48 -16.59 -16.20
C GLY A 76 -8.46 -15.57 -15.72
N ILE A 77 -8.41 -14.42 -16.40
CA ILE A 77 -7.42 -13.35 -16.14
C ILE A 77 -7.52 -12.81 -14.72
N ALA A 78 -8.75 -12.51 -14.25
CA ALA A 78 -8.96 -12.01 -12.90
C ALA A 78 -8.54 -13.02 -11.82
N HIS A 79 -8.74 -14.32 -12.10
CA HIS A 79 -8.33 -15.40 -11.21
C HIS A 79 -6.80 -15.48 -11.12
N LEU A 80 -6.09 -15.44 -12.26
CA LEU A 80 -4.63 -15.39 -12.28
C LEU A 80 -4.09 -14.16 -11.55
N ILE A 81 -4.56 -12.95 -11.90
CA ILE A 81 -4.08 -11.71 -11.29
C ILE A 81 -4.30 -11.73 -9.77
N GLY A 82 -5.47 -12.17 -9.32
CA GLY A 82 -5.77 -12.31 -7.89
C GLY A 82 -4.77 -13.22 -7.17
N ASN A 83 -4.51 -14.40 -7.72
CA ASN A 83 -3.54 -15.35 -7.16
C ASN A 83 -2.13 -14.76 -7.15
N MET A 84 -1.69 -14.17 -8.26
CA MET A 84 -0.33 -13.65 -8.37
C MET A 84 -0.09 -12.46 -7.44
N VAL A 85 -1.09 -11.61 -7.20
CA VAL A 85 -0.99 -10.50 -6.25
C VAL A 85 -0.82 -11.02 -4.82
N PHE A 86 -1.63 -12.00 -4.40
CA PHE A 86 -1.49 -12.59 -3.07
C PHE A 86 -0.17 -13.35 -2.93
N LEU A 87 0.23 -14.15 -3.93
CA LEU A 87 1.50 -14.85 -3.92
C LEU A 87 2.69 -13.88 -3.87
N TYR A 88 2.62 -12.78 -4.62
CA TYR A 88 3.66 -11.75 -4.63
C TYR A 88 3.81 -11.05 -3.28
N ILE A 89 2.70 -10.66 -2.63
CA ILE A 89 2.70 -9.92 -1.36
C ILE A 89 3.07 -10.81 -0.18
N PHE A 90 2.53 -12.03 -0.12
CA PHE A 90 2.68 -12.88 1.06
C PHE A 90 3.78 -13.94 0.90
N GLY A 91 4.02 -14.42 -0.32
CA GLY A 91 4.93 -15.53 -0.59
C GLY A 91 6.39 -15.19 -0.34
N ASP A 92 6.82 -13.97 -0.63
CA ASP A 92 8.22 -13.56 -0.45
C ASP A 92 8.66 -13.57 1.02
N ASN A 93 7.79 -13.11 1.91
CA ASN A 93 7.98 -13.12 3.36
C ASN A 93 8.04 -14.54 3.93
N ILE A 94 7.29 -15.48 3.35
CA ILE A 94 7.35 -16.89 3.76
C ILE A 94 8.63 -17.55 3.23
N GLU A 95 9.01 -17.27 1.98
CA GLU A 95 10.28 -17.73 1.41
C GLU A 95 11.49 -17.22 2.20
N ASP A 96 11.47 -15.96 2.61
CA ASP A 96 12.50 -15.35 3.45
C ASP A 96 12.69 -16.08 4.78
N ARG A 97 11.60 -16.59 5.37
CA ARG A 97 11.63 -17.27 6.68
C ARG A 97 12.00 -18.73 6.58
N PHE A 98 11.48 -19.45 5.60
CA PHE A 98 11.74 -20.88 5.47
C PHE A 98 12.97 -21.19 4.60
N GLY A 99 13.42 -20.24 3.79
CA GLY A 99 14.41 -20.45 2.73
C GLY A 99 13.80 -21.10 1.49
N HIS A 100 14.49 -20.95 0.36
CA HIS A 100 14.04 -21.33 -1.00
C HIS A 100 13.46 -22.75 -1.09
N ILE A 101 14.24 -23.76 -0.69
CA ILE A 101 13.87 -25.17 -0.89
C ILE A 101 12.68 -25.56 -0.01
N LYS A 102 12.71 -25.19 1.28
CA LYS A 102 11.61 -25.52 2.20
C LYS A 102 10.34 -24.81 1.79
N TYR A 103 10.43 -23.55 1.36
CA TYR A 103 9.28 -22.81 0.86
C TYR A 103 8.63 -23.50 -0.35
N LEU A 104 9.42 -23.96 -1.33
CA LEU A 104 8.89 -24.70 -2.47
C LEU A 104 8.15 -25.98 -2.03
N LEU A 105 8.77 -26.77 -1.15
CA LEU A 105 8.17 -28.01 -0.65
C LEU A 105 6.89 -27.74 0.16
N LEU A 106 6.88 -26.69 0.98
CA LEU A 106 5.70 -26.28 1.74
C LEU A 106 4.58 -25.76 0.84
N TYR A 107 4.90 -24.96 -0.18
CA TYR A 107 3.93 -24.47 -1.16
C TYR A 107 3.21 -25.64 -1.85
N LEU A 108 3.98 -26.61 -2.36
CA LEU A 108 3.43 -27.81 -3.00
C LEU A 108 2.64 -28.66 -1.99
N LEU A 109 3.14 -28.85 -0.77
CA LEU A 109 2.43 -29.59 0.27
C LEU A 109 1.08 -28.94 0.62
N TRP A 110 1.04 -27.62 0.80
CA TRP A 110 -0.19 -26.90 1.10
C TRP A 110 -1.19 -26.98 -0.05
N GLY A 111 -0.72 -26.93 -1.30
CA GLY A 111 -1.59 -27.17 -2.46
C GLY A 111 -2.18 -28.58 -2.47
N VAL A 112 -1.38 -29.61 -2.16
CA VAL A 112 -1.86 -30.99 -2.07
C VAL A 112 -2.91 -31.13 -0.97
N LEU A 113 -2.64 -30.58 0.22
CA LEU A 113 -3.58 -30.62 1.34
C LEU A 113 -4.87 -29.85 1.06
N ALA A 114 -4.78 -28.72 0.34
CA ALA A 114 -5.93 -27.99 -0.16
C ALA A 114 -6.75 -28.84 -1.17
N GLY A 115 -6.09 -29.50 -2.12
CA GLY A 115 -6.74 -30.41 -3.06
C GLY A 115 -7.43 -31.59 -2.36
N VAL A 116 -6.78 -32.20 -1.37
CA VAL A 116 -7.38 -33.26 -0.55
C VAL A 116 -8.61 -32.75 0.22
N ALA A 117 -8.58 -31.54 0.77
CA ALA A 117 -9.74 -30.94 1.43
C ALA A 117 -10.92 -30.72 0.46
N HIS A 118 -10.64 -30.30 -0.77
CA HIS A 118 -11.64 -30.19 -1.84
C HIS A 118 -12.25 -31.55 -2.19
N ILE A 119 -11.42 -32.58 -2.36
CA ILE A 119 -11.86 -33.94 -2.67
C ILE A 119 -12.77 -34.50 -1.58
N PHE A 120 -12.38 -34.35 -0.32
CA PHE A 120 -13.18 -34.80 0.82
C PHE A 120 -14.58 -34.17 0.81
N TYR A 121 -14.66 -32.87 0.56
CA TYR A 121 -15.93 -32.16 0.44
C TYR A 121 -16.75 -32.62 -0.77
N ALA A 122 -16.10 -32.83 -1.91
CA ALA A 122 -16.77 -33.27 -3.12
C ALA A 122 -17.40 -34.66 -2.97
N VAL A 123 -16.73 -35.57 -2.26
CA VAL A 123 -17.27 -36.89 -1.91
C VAL A 123 -18.50 -36.76 -1.02
N GLU A 124 -18.44 -35.92 0.02
CA GLU A 124 -19.55 -35.73 0.96
C GLU A 124 -20.79 -35.09 0.30
N THR A 125 -20.58 -34.22 -0.69
CA THR A 125 -21.66 -33.46 -1.35
C THR A 125 -22.11 -34.04 -2.69
N GLY A 126 -21.48 -35.12 -3.17
CA GLY A 126 -21.79 -35.74 -4.46
C GLY A 126 -21.33 -34.93 -5.68
N SER A 127 -20.36 -34.03 -5.52
CA SER A 127 -19.83 -33.14 -6.58
C SER A 127 -18.50 -33.63 -7.16
N SER A 128 -18.31 -34.95 -7.26
CA SER A 128 -17.03 -35.59 -7.59
C SER A 128 -16.44 -35.30 -8.98
N PHE A 129 -17.21 -34.66 -9.87
CA PHE A 129 -16.78 -34.33 -11.23
C PHE A 129 -16.41 -32.85 -11.41
N VAL A 130 -16.48 -32.03 -10.36
CA VAL A 130 -16.12 -30.61 -10.45
C VAL A 130 -14.63 -30.44 -10.19
N PRO A 131 -13.82 -30.06 -11.20
CA PRO A 131 -12.39 -29.86 -11.02
C PRO A 131 -12.09 -28.65 -10.12
N ALA A 132 -11.13 -28.81 -9.22
CA ALA A 132 -10.46 -27.65 -8.61
C ALA A 132 -9.29 -27.21 -9.49
N VAL A 133 -9.19 -25.92 -9.77
CA VAL A 133 -8.10 -25.28 -10.51
C VAL A 133 -7.69 -24.00 -9.80
N GLY A 134 -6.39 -23.72 -9.76
CA GLY A 134 -5.85 -22.48 -9.20
C GLY A 134 -4.74 -22.70 -8.18
N ALA A 135 -3.78 -21.77 -8.18
CA ALA A 135 -2.75 -21.65 -7.15
C ALA A 135 -3.31 -21.30 -5.76
N SER A 136 -4.57 -20.87 -5.69
CA SER A 136 -5.20 -20.30 -4.51
C SER A 136 -5.20 -21.21 -3.29
N GLY A 137 -5.29 -22.54 -3.45
CA GLY A 137 -5.18 -23.49 -2.34
C GLY A 137 -3.80 -23.48 -1.68
N ALA A 138 -2.73 -23.50 -2.47
CA ALA A 138 -1.35 -23.37 -1.98
C ALA A 138 -1.09 -21.99 -1.37
N ILE A 139 -1.57 -20.94 -2.03
CA ILE A 139 -1.50 -19.55 -1.54
C ILE A 139 -2.24 -19.42 -0.20
N SER A 140 -3.38 -20.06 0.00
CA SER A 140 -4.04 -20.10 1.31
C SER A 140 -3.12 -20.64 2.41
N GLY A 141 -2.32 -21.68 2.11
CA GLY A 141 -1.28 -22.16 3.03
C GLY A 141 -0.22 -21.10 3.34
N VAL A 142 0.22 -20.35 2.34
CA VAL A 142 1.10 -19.18 2.53
C VAL A 142 0.45 -18.17 3.47
N LEU A 143 -0.85 -17.86 3.31
CA LEU A 143 -1.59 -16.93 4.17
C LEU A 143 -1.72 -17.44 5.61
N GLY A 144 -2.05 -18.73 5.78
CA GLY A 144 -2.13 -19.36 7.10
C GLY A 144 -0.80 -19.30 7.83
N ALA A 145 0.30 -19.61 7.13
CA ALA A 145 1.64 -19.48 7.69
C ALA A 145 2.00 -18.02 8.01
N TYR A 146 1.63 -17.09 7.14
CA TYR A 146 1.86 -15.66 7.32
C TYR A 146 1.20 -15.12 8.58
N LEU A 147 -0.04 -15.53 8.88
CA LEU A 147 -0.74 -15.13 10.09
C LEU A 147 0.03 -15.49 11.37
N VAL A 148 0.69 -16.65 11.39
CA VAL A 148 1.44 -17.15 12.56
C VAL A 148 2.78 -16.43 12.73
N LEU A 149 3.47 -16.20 11.60
CA LEU A 149 4.83 -15.65 11.58
C LEU A 149 4.86 -14.12 11.67
N PHE A 150 3.84 -13.45 11.13
CA PHE A 150 3.76 -12.00 10.99
C PHE A 150 2.43 -11.40 11.49
N PRO A 151 1.91 -11.76 12.67
CA PRO A 151 0.58 -11.34 13.12
C PRO A 151 0.43 -9.81 13.25
N LYS A 152 1.55 -9.10 13.50
CA LYS A 152 1.58 -7.65 13.67
C LYS A 152 1.89 -6.87 12.38
N ALA A 153 2.27 -7.56 11.29
CA ALA A 153 2.54 -6.90 10.02
C ALA A 153 1.25 -6.25 9.51
N LYS A 154 1.36 -5.05 8.92
CA LYS A 154 0.23 -4.31 8.38
C LYS A 154 0.19 -4.46 6.88
N ILE A 155 -0.93 -4.98 6.40
CA ILE A 155 -1.23 -5.12 4.99
C ILE A 155 -1.86 -3.80 4.53
N VAL A 156 -1.14 -3.11 3.64
CA VAL A 156 -1.65 -1.93 2.94
C VAL A 156 -2.71 -2.41 1.97
N THR A 157 -3.94 -1.96 2.19
CA THR A 157 -5.13 -2.44 1.51
C THR A 157 -5.88 -1.27 0.90
N VAL A 158 -6.21 -1.38 -0.38
CA VAL A 158 -7.15 -0.49 -1.05
C VAL A 158 -8.58 -0.92 -0.70
N ILE A 159 -9.35 0.03 -0.19
CA ILE A 159 -10.80 -0.11 0.01
C ILE A 159 -11.48 0.76 -1.05
N THR A 160 -12.49 0.19 -1.72
CA THR A 160 -13.22 0.82 -2.83
C THR A 160 -14.72 1.00 -2.54
N THR A 161 -15.23 0.53 -1.40
CA THR A 161 -16.67 0.44 -1.13
C THR A 161 -17.39 1.80 -1.04
N PHE A 162 -16.71 2.86 -0.60
CA PHE A 162 -17.30 4.22 -0.46
C PHE A 162 -16.37 5.34 -0.96
N PHE A 163 -15.06 5.19 -0.75
CA PHE A 163 -14.02 6.08 -1.29
C PHE A 163 -12.82 5.24 -1.69
N LEU A 164 -12.08 5.65 -2.73
CA LEU A 164 -10.80 5.05 -3.06
C LEU A 164 -9.75 5.52 -2.04
N THR A 165 -9.48 4.69 -1.04
CA THR A 165 -8.50 4.99 0.01
C THR A 165 -7.64 3.79 0.34
N THR A 166 -6.45 4.05 0.88
CA THR A 166 -5.53 3.03 1.38
C THR A 166 -5.53 3.02 2.89
N VAL A 167 -5.78 1.85 3.48
CA VAL A 167 -5.71 1.64 4.92
C VAL A 167 -4.66 0.58 5.24
N ARG A 168 -4.08 0.67 6.44
CA ARG A 168 -3.12 -0.31 6.95
C ARG A 168 -3.82 -1.21 7.96
N ILE A 169 -3.98 -2.47 7.62
CA ILE A 169 -4.75 -3.43 8.43
C ILE A 169 -3.79 -4.48 8.95
N PRO A 170 -3.74 -4.74 10.28
CA PRO A 170 -2.89 -5.81 10.79
C PRO A 170 -3.29 -7.16 10.18
N ALA A 171 -2.32 -8.01 9.89
CA ALA A 171 -2.53 -9.35 9.34
C ALA A 171 -3.48 -10.17 10.22
N LEU A 172 -3.41 -9.99 11.54
CA LEU A 172 -4.31 -10.59 12.52
C LEU A 172 -5.79 -10.19 12.37
N ALA A 173 -6.09 -9.08 11.69
CA ALA A 173 -7.47 -8.71 11.34
C ALA A 173 -7.79 -9.11 9.90
N TYR A 174 -6.91 -8.81 8.96
CA TYR A 174 -7.14 -8.99 7.53
C TYR A 174 -7.31 -10.47 7.15
N LEU A 175 -6.40 -11.34 7.60
CA LEU A 175 -6.39 -12.75 7.18
C LEU A 175 -7.52 -13.56 7.81
N PRO A 176 -7.85 -13.42 9.11
CA PRO A 176 -9.04 -14.04 9.66
C PRO A 176 -10.34 -13.55 9.02
N PHE A 177 -10.44 -12.25 8.72
CA PHE A 177 -11.60 -11.72 7.98
C PHE A 177 -11.74 -12.39 6.61
N TRP A 178 -10.64 -12.46 5.84
CA TRP A 178 -10.63 -13.13 4.54
C TRP A 178 -11.00 -14.62 4.66
N PHE A 179 -10.47 -15.33 5.66
CA PHE A 179 -10.77 -16.74 5.92
C PHE A 179 -12.24 -16.96 6.28
N ILE A 180 -12.82 -16.12 7.14
CA ILE A 180 -14.24 -16.18 7.50
C ILE A 180 -15.12 -15.99 6.26
N LEU A 181 -14.75 -15.10 5.33
CA LEU A 181 -15.47 -14.98 4.06
C LEU A 181 -15.41 -16.26 3.23
N GLN A 182 -14.27 -16.98 3.20
CA GLN A 182 -14.19 -18.27 2.51
C GLN A 182 -15.19 -19.29 3.10
N VAL A 183 -15.27 -19.35 4.43
CA VAL A 183 -16.22 -20.21 5.14
C VAL A 183 -17.66 -19.81 4.81
N ILE A 184 -18.01 -18.53 4.92
CA ILE A 184 -19.36 -18.05 4.58
C ILE A 184 -19.72 -18.39 3.13
N PHE A 185 -18.83 -18.11 2.19
CA PHE A 185 -19.10 -18.36 0.78
C PHE A 185 -19.17 -19.85 0.43
N SER A 186 -18.47 -20.73 1.17
CA SER A 186 -18.66 -22.18 1.01
C SER A 186 -20.10 -22.65 1.29
N PHE A 187 -20.82 -21.96 2.19
CA PHE A 187 -22.23 -22.27 2.48
C PHE A 187 -23.19 -21.57 1.52
N LEU A 188 -22.87 -20.35 1.07
CA LEU A 188 -23.74 -19.56 0.20
C LEU A 188 -23.64 -19.94 -1.28
N SER A 189 -22.52 -20.51 -1.72
CA SER A 189 -22.29 -20.87 -3.11
C SER A 189 -21.53 -22.20 -3.23
N PRO A 190 -22.14 -23.32 -2.78
CA PRO A 190 -21.49 -24.63 -2.74
C PRO A 190 -21.17 -25.20 -4.13
N GLN A 191 -21.91 -24.81 -5.18
CA GLN A 191 -21.58 -25.11 -6.58
C GLN A 191 -20.95 -23.93 -7.33
N GLY A 192 -20.54 -22.86 -6.61
CA GLY A 192 -19.83 -21.75 -7.23
C GLY A 192 -18.50 -22.24 -7.81
N GLY A 193 -18.07 -21.69 -8.95
CA GLY A 193 -16.80 -22.05 -9.61
C GLY A 193 -15.51 -21.71 -8.82
N VAL A 194 -15.60 -21.57 -7.50
CA VAL A 194 -14.51 -21.29 -6.55
C VAL A 194 -14.46 -22.42 -5.53
N ALA A 195 -13.31 -23.08 -5.42
CA ALA A 195 -13.09 -24.18 -4.47
C ALA A 195 -12.84 -23.66 -3.04
N TYR A 196 -13.87 -23.12 -2.38
CA TYR A 196 -13.75 -22.52 -1.04
C TYR A 196 -13.15 -23.47 0.00
N LEU A 197 -13.45 -24.77 -0.08
CA LEU A 197 -12.89 -25.77 0.84
C LEU A 197 -11.39 -26.02 0.60
N ALA A 198 -10.91 -25.89 -0.64
CA ALA A 198 -9.48 -25.88 -0.91
C ALA A 198 -8.79 -24.72 -0.20
N HIS A 199 -9.41 -23.53 -0.20
CA HIS A 199 -8.87 -22.37 0.50
C HIS A 199 -8.82 -22.60 2.02
N ILE A 200 -9.89 -23.16 2.59
CA ILE A 200 -9.98 -23.46 4.02
C ILE A 200 -8.92 -24.50 4.41
N GLY A 201 -8.83 -25.61 3.68
CA GLY A 201 -7.86 -26.68 3.92
C GLY A 201 -6.41 -26.20 3.82
N GLY A 202 -6.09 -25.44 2.76
CA GLY A 202 -4.78 -24.83 2.60
C GLY A 202 -4.42 -23.90 3.76
N PHE A 203 -5.34 -23.00 4.14
CA PHE A 203 -5.11 -22.04 5.23
C PHE A 203 -4.87 -22.73 6.57
N VAL A 204 -5.69 -23.71 6.93
CA VAL A 204 -5.55 -24.47 8.18
C VAL A 204 -4.23 -25.26 8.18
N ALA A 205 -3.86 -25.89 7.07
CA ALA A 205 -2.59 -26.59 6.94
C ALA A 205 -1.38 -25.66 7.11
N GLY A 206 -1.41 -24.50 6.45
CA GLY A 206 -0.38 -23.45 6.58
C GLY A 206 -0.22 -22.95 8.00
N LEU A 207 -1.34 -22.63 8.65
CA LEU A 207 -1.37 -22.17 10.04
C LEU A 207 -0.81 -23.24 10.98
N GLY A 208 -1.27 -24.48 10.86
CA GLY A 208 -0.83 -25.59 11.71
C GLY A 208 0.66 -25.88 11.57
N ILE A 209 1.16 -25.97 10.32
CA ILE A 209 2.58 -26.25 10.05
C ILE A 209 3.46 -25.11 10.56
N ALA A 210 3.10 -23.85 10.30
CA ALA A 210 3.88 -22.71 10.78
C ALA A 210 3.87 -22.60 12.31
N TYR A 211 2.73 -22.90 12.95
CA TYR A 211 2.62 -22.94 14.41
C TYR A 211 3.52 -24.03 15.01
N LEU A 212 3.52 -25.23 14.43
CA LEU A 212 4.40 -26.32 14.84
C LEU A 212 5.87 -25.91 14.68
N TYR A 213 6.24 -25.35 13.53
CA TYR A 213 7.60 -24.90 13.25
C TYR A 213 8.09 -23.85 14.27
N LYS A 214 7.22 -22.90 14.61
CA LYS A 214 7.47 -21.87 15.63
C LYS A 214 7.63 -22.46 17.02
N THR A 215 6.79 -23.44 17.37
CA THR A 215 6.78 -24.06 18.71
C THR A 215 7.99 -24.98 18.93
N LEU A 216 8.43 -25.68 17.88
CA LEU A 216 9.61 -26.54 17.91
C LEU A 216 10.95 -25.78 17.87
N GLY A 217 10.93 -24.44 17.86
CA GLY A 217 12.14 -23.62 17.91
C GLY A 217 12.96 -23.62 16.62
N PHE A 218 12.37 -24.05 15.48
CA PHE A 218 13.06 -24.02 14.19
C PHE A 218 13.27 -22.61 13.62
N PHE A 219 12.67 -21.59 14.24
CA PHE A 219 12.95 -20.18 13.96
C PHE A 219 13.80 -19.58 15.06
N ASP A 220 14.97 -19.07 14.70
CA ASP A 220 15.65 -18.08 15.52
C ASP A 220 14.93 -16.73 15.37
N LEU A 221 13.85 -16.56 16.14
CA LEU A 221 13.10 -15.31 16.22
C LEU A 221 13.94 -14.14 16.78
N SER A 222 15.16 -14.41 17.24
CA SER A 222 16.13 -13.42 17.73
C SER A 222 16.88 -12.71 16.60
N THR A 223 16.74 -13.15 15.35
CA THR A 223 17.38 -12.46 14.21
C THR A 223 16.86 -11.03 14.17
N PRO A 224 17.68 -10.01 14.50
CA PRO A 224 17.18 -8.65 14.65
C PRO A 224 16.61 -8.20 13.31
N GLN A 225 15.36 -7.72 13.30
CA GLN A 225 14.92 -6.85 12.21
C GLN A 225 15.98 -5.75 12.11
N LYS A 226 16.72 -5.69 11.00
CA LYS A 226 17.61 -4.55 10.77
C LYS A 226 16.74 -3.31 10.95
N PRO A 227 17.12 -2.36 11.83
CA PRO A 227 16.29 -1.20 12.09
C PRO A 227 16.00 -0.53 10.76
N VAL A 228 14.72 -0.25 10.53
CA VAL A 228 14.25 0.39 9.32
C VAL A 228 15.08 1.65 9.12
N TYR A 229 15.94 1.66 8.10
CA TYR A 229 16.51 2.91 7.62
C TYR A 229 15.38 3.65 6.93
N TYR A 230 14.64 4.43 7.71
CA TYR A 230 13.89 5.52 7.14
C TYR A 230 14.96 6.46 6.60
N PRO A 231 15.11 6.62 5.25
CA PRO A 231 15.88 7.75 4.77
C PRO A 231 15.33 8.96 5.52
N PRO A 232 16.19 9.80 6.12
CA PRO A 232 15.70 10.99 6.79
C PRO A 232 14.74 11.61 5.80
N LYS A 233 13.47 11.81 6.23
CA LYS A 233 12.48 12.56 5.43
C LYS A 233 13.31 13.67 4.83
N LYS A 234 13.41 13.77 3.50
CA LYS A 234 13.97 14.98 2.89
C LYS A 234 13.23 16.06 3.65
N GLN A 235 13.90 16.74 4.58
CA GLN A 235 13.40 17.97 5.09
C GLN A 235 13.19 18.68 3.78
N ARG A 236 11.92 18.91 3.42
CA ARG A 236 11.66 19.94 2.43
C ARG A 236 12.58 21.05 2.91
N PRO A 237 13.54 21.52 2.08
CA PRO A 237 14.38 22.62 2.51
C PRO A 237 13.41 23.54 3.21
N ALA A 238 13.70 23.87 4.49
CA ALA A 238 12.90 24.87 5.19
C ALA A 238 12.69 25.93 4.11
N ILE A 239 11.44 26.14 3.70
CA ILE A 239 11.16 27.17 2.71
C ILE A 239 11.81 28.35 3.38
N ASP A 240 13.01 28.75 2.92
CA ASP A 240 13.86 29.67 3.67
C ASP A 240 12.93 30.82 3.94
N ASP A 241 12.57 30.94 5.23
CA ASP A 241 11.37 31.64 5.68
C ASP A 241 11.29 32.90 4.87
N PHE A 242 10.24 33.00 4.03
CA PHE A 242 9.89 34.14 3.20
C PHE A 242 11.00 35.19 3.22
N LYS A 243 11.98 35.11 2.31
CA LYS A 243 13.04 36.13 2.14
C LYS A 243 12.42 37.46 2.53
N LEU A 244 12.77 38.00 3.70
CA LEU A 244 12.10 39.16 4.27
C LEU A 244 12.14 40.21 3.18
N LEU A 245 11.01 40.44 2.50
CA LEU A 245 10.97 41.33 1.37
C LEU A 245 11.38 42.68 1.94
N HIS A 246 12.54 43.15 1.45
CA HIS A 246 13.04 44.44 1.86
C HIS A 246 11.98 45.47 1.42
N PRO A 247 11.71 46.48 2.25
CA PRO A 247 10.86 47.59 1.83
C PRO A 247 11.35 48.11 0.48
N GLU A 248 10.46 48.18 -0.50
CA GLU A 248 10.79 48.79 -1.80
C GLU A 248 10.56 50.29 -1.66
N ILE A 249 11.61 51.08 -1.91
CA ILE A 249 11.55 52.54 -1.84
C ILE A 249 11.67 53.08 -3.26
N ILE A 250 10.60 53.69 -3.73
CA ILE A 250 10.53 54.36 -5.03
C ILE A 250 10.74 55.85 -4.80
N GLU A 251 11.80 56.39 -5.39
CA GLU A 251 12.13 57.81 -5.30
C GLU A 251 11.47 58.58 -6.45
N SER A 252 10.62 59.55 -6.11
CA SER A 252 10.06 60.52 -7.06
C SER A 252 10.70 61.89 -6.85
N GLU A 253 10.37 62.89 -7.69
CA GLU A 253 10.95 64.24 -7.56
C GLU A 253 10.69 64.87 -6.18
N ASN A 254 9.45 64.76 -5.68
CA ASN A 254 8.98 65.48 -4.48
C ASN A 254 8.69 64.58 -3.26
N TYR A 255 8.68 63.25 -3.42
CA TYR A 255 8.33 62.31 -2.35
C TYR A 255 9.06 60.96 -2.50
N TYR A 256 9.09 60.21 -1.40
CA TYR A 256 9.40 58.79 -1.38
C TYR A 256 8.11 57.99 -1.25
N GLU A 257 7.98 56.93 -2.06
CA GLU A 257 6.91 55.95 -1.95
C GLU A 257 7.49 54.63 -1.45
N ILE A 258 7.02 54.16 -0.31
CA ILE A 258 7.55 52.99 0.39
C ILE A 258 6.50 51.89 0.34
N LEU A 259 6.85 50.74 -0.21
CA LEU A 259 6.01 49.55 -0.27
C LEU A 259 6.56 48.49 0.69
N ILE A 260 5.70 48.04 1.60
CA ILE A 260 6.06 47.09 2.66
C ILE A 260 5.05 45.97 2.66
N GLU A 261 5.51 44.74 2.47
CA GLU A 261 4.67 43.57 2.71
C GLU A 261 4.57 43.27 4.20
N ILE A 262 3.34 43.28 4.72
CA ILE A 262 3.00 43.00 6.10
C ILE A 262 1.88 41.95 6.10
N TYR A 263 2.21 40.73 6.51
CA TYR A 263 1.27 39.63 6.60
C TYR A 263 0.65 39.55 8.00
N GLY A 264 -0.56 39.00 8.09
CA GLY A 264 -1.21 38.72 9.38
C GLY A 264 -1.95 39.89 10.03
N ILE A 265 -2.12 41.02 9.33
CA ILE A 265 -2.96 42.13 9.79
C ILE A 265 -4.34 42.03 9.15
N SER A 266 -5.35 41.85 10.01
CA SER A 266 -6.76 41.73 9.64
C SER A 266 -7.50 43.07 9.55
N ASP A 267 -7.06 44.09 10.32
CA ASP A 267 -7.62 45.43 10.34
C ASP A 267 -6.52 46.48 10.07
N PRO A 268 -6.61 47.28 8.99
CA PRO A 268 -5.67 48.36 8.69
C PRO A 268 -5.45 49.36 9.84
N ASN A 269 -6.45 49.59 10.68
CA ASN A 269 -6.37 50.54 11.79
C ASN A 269 -5.41 50.08 12.91
N ASN A 270 -5.00 48.80 12.89
CA ASN A 270 -4.02 48.28 13.82
C ASN A 270 -2.58 48.63 13.42
N ILE A 271 -2.37 49.36 12.33
CA ILE A 271 -1.05 49.81 11.87
C ILE A 271 -0.83 51.24 12.36
N SER A 272 0.29 51.47 13.04
CA SER A 272 0.79 52.80 13.38
C SER A 272 2.16 53.03 12.72
N ILE A 273 2.37 54.25 12.22
CA ILE A 273 3.59 54.64 11.52
C ILE A 273 4.16 55.86 12.25
N SER A 274 5.44 55.81 12.60
CA SER A 274 6.14 56.90 13.30
C SER A 274 7.60 56.96 12.87
N PHE A 275 8.25 58.10 13.10
CA PHE A 275 9.68 58.25 12.85
C PHE A 275 10.47 57.94 14.13
N GLU A 276 11.50 57.10 14.04
CA GLU A 276 12.48 56.91 15.13
C GLU A 276 13.56 58.00 15.09
N SER A 277 13.89 58.45 13.88
CA SER A 277 14.82 59.53 13.59
C SER A 277 14.51 60.09 12.21
N ASP A 278 15.17 61.17 11.80
CA ASP A 278 15.00 61.77 10.46
C ASP A 278 15.21 60.76 9.32
N LYS A 279 15.96 59.68 9.55
CA LYS A 279 16.26 58.68 8.51
C LYS A 279 15.51 57.35 8.68
N ILE A 280 14.74 57.19 9.75
CA ILE A 280 14.21 55.87 10.13
C ILE A 280 12.70 55.94 10.34
N LEU A 281 11.97 55.18 9.52
CA LEU A 281 10.54 54.97 9.67
C LEU A 281 10.27 53.66 10.41
N LEU A 282 9.44 53.72 11.45
CA LEU A 282 8.94 52.59 12.23
C LEU A 282 7.48 52.32 11.89
N ILE A 283 7.19 51.06 11.56
CA ILE A 283 5.84 50.55 11.40
C ILE A 283 5.59 49.61 12.57
N LYS A 284 4.56 49.90 13.37
CA LYS A 284 4.21 49.14 14.57
C LYS A 284 2.74 48.75 14.56
N THR A 285 2.38 47.77 15.38
CA THR A 285 0.99 47.57 15.75
C THR A 285 0.53 48.65 16.73
N THR A 286 -0.79 48.80 16.92
CA THR A 286 -1.38 49.62 18.00
C THR A 286 -0.93 49.17 19.40
N GLU A 287 -0.52 47.91 19.55
CA GLU A 287 0.09 47.36 20.78
C GLU A 287 1.60 47.62 20.88
N ASN A 288 2.15 48.52 20.06
CA ASN A 288 3.58 48.89 20.00
C ASN A 288 4.55 47.76 19.59
N VAL A 289 4.05 46.66 18.99
CA VAL A 289 4.93 45.62 18.42
C VAL A 289 5.53 46.12 17.12
N ILE A 290 6.86 46.13 16.99
CA ILE A 290 7.54 46.59 15.78
C ILE A 290 7.33 45.56 14.67
N LEU A 291 6.67 45.98 13.59
CA LEU A 291 6.41 45.17 12.40
C LEU A 291 7.55 45.30 11.39
N LYS A 292 8.05 46.53 11.18
CA LYS A 292 9.15 46.80 10.25
C LYS A 292 9.85 48.12 10.60
N LYS A 293 11.14 48.17 10.25
CA LYS A 293 11.99 49.37 10.29
C LYS A 293 12.48 49.64 8.87
N VAL A 294 12.37 50.88 8.40
CA VAL A 294 12.77 51.28 7.04
C VAL A 294 13.78 52.41 7.12
N ASP A 295 14.96 52.20 6.55
CA ASP A 295 15.98 53.23 6.38
C ASP A 295 15.68 54.05 5.12
N LEU A 296 15.42 55.34 5.31
CA LEU A 296 15.15 56.27 4.22
C LEU A 296 16.44 56.66 3.50
N PRO A 297 16.41 56.92 2.18
CA PRO A 297 17.59 57.33 1.42
C PRO A 297 18.23 58.63 1.95
N GLN A 298 17.40 59.57 2.39
CA GLN A 298 17.80 60.87 2.94
C GLN A 298 17.03 61.20 4.22
N PRO A 299 17.56 62.08 5.10
CA PRO A 299 16.85 62.53 6.30
C PRO A 299 15.62 63.41 5.95
N ILE A 300 14.46 63.08 6.51
CA ILE A 300 13.22 63.85 6.45
C ILE A 300 13.08 64.65 7.74
N ARG A 301 13.07 65.99 7.67
CA ARG A 301 13.07 66.84 8.87
C ARG A 301 11.69 67.10 9.47
N ASN A 302 10.65 67.12 8.64
CA ASN A 302 9.32 67.50 9.07
C ASN A 302 8.47 66.31 9.57
N HIS A 303 8.98 65.07 9.44
CA HIS A 303 8.31 63.81 9.85
C HIS A 303 6.84 63.72 9.40
N ILE A 304 6.52 64.30 8.23
CA ILE A 304 5.16 64.29 7.67
C ILE A 304 4.98 63.01 6.86
N ILE A 305 3.81 62.37 7.02
CA ILE A 305 3.34 61.28 6.17
C ILE A 305 2.17 61.84 5.36
N ASP A 306 2.32 61.89 4.04
CA ASP A 306 1.28 62.42 3.13
C ASP A 306 0.09 61.46 3.06
N SER A 307 0.37 60.16 2.89
CA SER A 307 -0.65 59.12 2.96
C SER A 307 -0.07 57.76 3.33
N ALA A 308 -0.94 56.91 3.89
CA ALA A 308 -0.65 55.51 4.16
C ALA A 308 -1.87 54.65 3.82
N GLU A 309 -1.70 53.65 2.96
CA GLU A 309 -2.77 52.74 2.53
C GLU A 309 -2.32 51.28 2.68
N TYR A 310 -3.12 50.46 3.35
CA TYR A 310 -2.89 49.03 3.46
C TYR A 310 -3.93 48.26 2.65
N ARG A 311 -3.50 47.47 1.67
CA ARG A 311 -4.36 46.62 0.84
C ARG A 311 -3.69 45.28 0.55
N ASN A 312 -4.42 44.18 0.79
CA ASN A 312 -3.99 42.82 0.44
C ASN A 312 -2.58 42.44 0.92
N GLY A 313 -2.20 42.85 2.15
CA GLY A 313 -0.88 42.53 2.71
C GLY A 313 0.22 43.52 2.33
N ILE A 314 -0.08 44.57 1.56
CA ILE A 314 0.89 45.61 1.18
C ILE A 314 0.51 46.94 1.83
N LEU A 315 1.42 47.49 2.62
CA LEU A 315 1.36 48.85 3.16
C LEU A 315 2.15 49.78 2.24
N LYS A 316 1.47 50.78 1.70
CA LYS A 316 2.00 51.82 0.83
C LYS A 316 2.04 53.14 1.59
N ILE A 317 3.22 53.76 1.71
CA ILE A 317 3.43 55.00 2.47
C ILE A 317 4.05 56.06 1.55
N LYS A 318 3.49 57.27 1.55
CA LYS A 318 4.06 58.43 0.84
C LYS A 318 4.62 59.44 1.84
N ILE A 319 5.88 59.82 1.64
CA ILE A 319 6.60 60.77 2.49
C ILE A 319 7.18 61.89 1.62
N PRO A 320 6.81 63.16 1.81
CA PRO A 320 7.41 64.27 1.07
C PRO A 320 8.89 64.45 1.44
N LYS A 321 9.72 64.84 0.47
CA LYS A 321 11.17 65.06 0.68
C LYS A 321 11.49 66.33 1.48
N SER A 322 10.53 67.24 1.61
CA SER A 322 10.64 68.54 2.30
C SER A 322 9.56 68.66 3.36
#